data_AF-X1GHS9-F1
#
_entry.id   AF-X1GHS9-F1
#
_cell.length_a   1.000
_cell.length_b   1.000
_cell.length_c   1.000
_cell.angle_alpha   90.00
_cell.angle_beta   90.00
_cell.angle_gamma   90.00
#
_symmetry.space_group_name_H-M   'P 1'
#
loop_
_entity.id
_entity.type
_entity.pdbx_description
1 polymer ?
#
loop_
_entity_poly.entity_id
_entity_poly.type
_entity_poly.pdbx_seq_one_letter_code
_entity_poly.pdbx_strand_id
1 'polypeptide(L)'
;GITLMNFTLINVSPGDPVLVRLGLIHCETPECYNSAYNREAIEMGLLDNDMYTVPWFERYIDFVNDLLHFDLGRSWYNTQAGVGIPISQLISERAVYTITLNVLSFIFSLLLATAIGVVSATRQNSIWDRSLTIAMLLGYSMPFP
;
A
#
# COMPACT_ATOMS: atom_id res chain seq x y z
N GLY A 1 3.40 -5.47 -15.48
CA GLY A 1 3.10 -4.23 -16.22
C GLY A 1 3.11 -3.01 -15.29
N ILE A 2 2.15 -2.94 -14.36
CA ILE A 2 1.97 -1.78 -13.46
C ILE A 2 3.21 -1.50 -12.59
N THR A 3 3.90 -2.54 -12.09
CA THR A 3 5.12 -2.39 -11.29
C THR A 3 6.26 -1.73 -12.07
N LEU A 4 6.50 -2.19 -13.31
CA LEU A 4 7.51 -1.61 -14.20
C LEU A 4 7.17 -0.15 -14.54
N MET A 5 5.91 0.14 -14.88
CA MET A 5 5.47 1.52 -15.14
C MET A 5 5.75 2.44 -13.94
N ASN A 6 5.34 2.02 -12.74
CA ASN A 6 5.58 2.82 -11.53
C ASN A 6 7.08 2.99 -11.26
N PHE A 7 7.88 1.93 -11.41
CA PHE A 7 9.32 1.99 -11.21
C PHE A 7 9.99 2.96 -12.20
N THR A 8 9.59 2.94 -13.47
CA THR A 8 10.10 3.91 -14.47
C THR A 8 9.68 5.34 -14.15
N LEU A 9 8.44 5.56 -13.71
CA LEU A 9 7.94 6.87 -13.29
C LEU A 9 8.76 7.45 -12.14
N ILE A 10 9.08 6.63 -11.14
CA ILE A 10 9.90 7.04 -10.00
C ILE A 10 11.33 7.39 -10.45
N ASN A 11 11.94 6.60 -11.35
CA ASN A 11 13.30 6.87 -11.83
C ASN A 11 13.39 8.10 -12.76
N VAL A 12 12.31 8.43 -13.46
CA VAL A 12 12.24 9.62 -14.34
C VAL A 12 11.85 10.88 -13.55
N SER A 13 11.26 10.72 -12.36
CA SER A 13 10.86 11.84 -11.52
C SER A 13 12.07 12.69 -11.10
N PRO A 14 12.02 14.02 -11.27
CA PRO A 14 13.08 14.91 -10.79
C PRO A 14 13.03 14.97 -9.26
N GLY A 15 14.11 14.55 -8.61
CA GLY A 15 14.26 14.60 -7.16
C GLY A 15 15.19 13.50 -6.67
N ASP A 16 16.09 13.82 -5.75
CA ASP A 16 16.95 12.82 -5.14
C ASP A 16 16.24 12.19 -3.92
N PRO A 17 15.85 10.91 -3.98
CA PRO A 17 15.13 10.24 -2.89
C PRO A 17 15.97 10.15 -1.61
N VAL A 18 17.30 10.15 -1.71
CA VAL A 18 18.21 10.16 -0.58
C VAL A 18 18.07 11.48 0.16
N LEU A 19 18.01 12.60 -0.56
CA LEU A 19 17.84 13.93 0.04
C LEU A 19 16.51 14.09 0.78
N VAL A 20 15.44 13.50 0.23
CA VAL A 20 14.12 13.49 0.88
C VAL A 20 14.17 12.73 2.20
N ARG A 21 14.87 11.58 2.25
CA ARG A 21 15.05 10.81 3.49
C ARG A 21 16.02 11.48 4.47
N LEU A 22 17.04 12.18 3.95
CA LEU A 22 18.02 12.93 4.73
C LEU A 22 17.51 14.25 5.29
N GLY A 23 16.31 14.74 4.91
CA GLY A 23 15.79 16.07 5.23
C GLY A 23 15.68 16.42 6.73
N LEU A 24 16.04 15.51 7.63
CA LEU A 24 16.08 15.70 9.09
C LEU A 24 17.51 15.65 9.68
N ILE A 25 18.53 15.23 8.92
CA ILE A 25 19.91 15.15 9.40
C ILE A 25 20.55 16.54 9.35
N HIS A 26 20.72 17.16 10.51
CA HIS A 26 21.46 18.40 10.66
C HIS A 26 22.96 18.07 10.76
N CYS A 27 23.61 17.93 9.61
CA CYS A 27 25.07 17.85 9.54
C CYS A 27 25.64 19.27 9.34
N GLU A 28 26.46 19.74 10.27
CA GLU A 28 27.17 21.03 10.17
C GLU A 28 28.44 20.92 9.29
N THR A 29 28.96 19.71 9.07
CA THR A 29 30.16 19.46 8.25
C THR A 29 29.84 18.73 6.94
N PRO A 30 30.53 19.06 5.83
CA PRO A 30 30.35 18.39 4.54
C PRO A 30 30.63 16.88 4.57
N GLU A 31 31.53 16.43 5.44
CA GLU A 31 31.93 15.02 5.57
C GLU A 31 30.84 14.16 6.23
N CYS A 32 30.16 14.72 7.24
CA CYS A 32 28.99 14.09 7.87
C CYS A 32 27.87 13.88 6.86
N TYR A 33 27.64 14.87 6.00
CA TYR A 33 26.58 14.82 5.00
C TYR A 33 26.85 13.74 3.94
N ASN A 34 28.07 13.70 3.37
CA ASN A 34 28.42 12.73 2.33
C ASN A 34 28.41 11.29 2.84
N SER A 35 28.85 11.06 4.08
CA SER A 35 28.81 9.72 4.67
C SER A 35 27.37 9.25 4.96
N ALA A 36 26.50 10.14 5.44
CA ALA A 36 25.09 9.84 5.62
C ALA A 36 24.39 9.57 4.27
N TYR A 37 24.68 10.38 3.25
CA TYR A 37 24.17 10.21 1.89
C TYR A 37 24.53 8.84 1.32
N ASN A 38 25.81 8.47 1.33
CA ASN A 38 26.25 7.20 0.77
C ASN A 38 25.59 6.00 1.48
N ARG A 39 25.43 6.07 2.81
CA ARG A 39 24.77 5.00 3.56
C ARG A 39 23.32 4.82 3.15
N GLU A 40 22.56 5.91 3.10
CA GLU A 40 21.15 5.87 2.69
C GLU A 40 20.98 5.47 1.23
N ALA A 41 21.90 5.92 0.35
CA ALA A 41 21.90 5.56 -1.06
C ALA A 41 22.17 4.07 -1.30
N ILE A 42 23.06 3.46 -0.51
CA ILE A 42 23.30 2.00 -0.53
C ILE A 42 22.08 1.25 0.01
N GLU A 43 21.48 1.69 1.12
CA GLU A 43 20.24 1.05 1.64
C GLU A 43 19.06 1.10 0.67
N MET A 44 18.98 2.15 -0.17
CA MET A 44 17.97 2.27 -1.21
C MET A 44 18.32 1.52 -2.51
N GLY A 45 19.49 0.88 -2.57
CA GLY A 45 19.99 0.20 -3.77
C GLY A 45 20.31 1.14 -4.92
N LEU A 46 20.61 2.42 -4.65
CA LEU A 46 21.03 3.41 -5.66
C LEU A 46 22.52 3.31 -5.96
N LEU A 47 23.30 2.98 -4.93
CA LEU A 47 24.74 2.75 -5.01
C LEU A 47 25.04 1.31 -4.56
N ASP A 48 26.01 0.68 -5.21
CA ASP A 48 26.62 -0.56 -4.70
C ASP A 48 27.66 -0.22 -3.61
N ASN A 49 28.16 -1.24 -2.91
CA ASN A 49 29.19 -1.18 -1.88
C ASN A 49 30.48 -0.50 -2.36
N ASP A 50 30.75 -0.56 -3.67
CA ASP A 50 31.88 0.08 -4.34
C ASP A 50 31.59 1.55 -4.76
N MET A 51 30.48 2.14 -4.29
CA MET A 51 30.01 3.50 -4.61
C MET A 51 29.70 3.77 -6.09
N TYR A 52 29.45 2.73 -6.88
CA TYR A 52 28.97 2.87 -8.25
C TYR A 52 27.45 2.96 -8.31
N THR A 53 26.93 3.83 -9.18
CA THR A 53 25.48 3.92 -9.45
C THR A 53 24.98 2.64 -10.11
N VAL A 54 24.00 2.00 -9.47
CA VAL A 54 23.41 0.77 -10.00
C VAL A 54 22.42 1.13 -11.11
N PRO A 55 22.52 0.54 -12.31
CA PRO A 55 21.56 0.78 -13.38
C PRO A 55 20.13 0.44 -12.96
N TRP A 56 19.16 1.24 -13.41
CA TRP A 56 17.76 1.10 -13.00
C TRP A 56 17.16 -0.28 -13.31
N PHE A 57 17.62 -0.95 -14.37
CA PHE A 57 17.11 -2.27 -14.75
C PHE A 57 17.59 -3.37 -13.80
N GLU A 58 18.81 -3.29 -13.29
CA GLU A 58 19.35 -4.22 -12.29
C GLU A 58 18.57 -4.10 -10.99
N ARG A 59 18.37 -2.85 -10.53
CA ARG A 59 17.54 -2.54 -9.35
C ARG A 59 16.11 -3.08 -9.46
N TYR A 60 15.53 -3.08 -10.67
CA TYR A 60 14.21 -3.65 -10.91
C TYR A 60 14.23 -5.18 -10.84
N ILE A 61 15.26 -5.82 -11.37
CA ILE A 61 15.44 -7.28 -11.30
C ILE A 61 15.59 -7.71 -9.85
N ASP A 62 16.43 -7.02 -9.07
CA ASP A 62 16.63 -7.30 -7.65
C ASP A 62 15.33 -7.13 -6.88
N PHE A 63 14.60 -6.03 -7.10
CA PHE A 63 13.29 -5.81 -6.51
C PHE A 63 12.30 -6.95 -6.82
N VAL A 64 12.27 -7.42 -8.07
CA VAL A 64 11.40 -8.54 -8.45
C VAL A 64 11.87 -9.84 -7.78
N ASN A 65 13.17 -10.07 -7.68
CA ASN A 65 13.73 -11.24 -7.02
C ASN A 65 13.40 -11.27 -5.53
N ASP A 66 13.57 -10.16 -4.83
CA ASP A 66 13.22 -9.98 -3.42
C ASP A 66 11.72 -10.22 -3.20
N LEU A 67 10.88 -9.66 -4.07
CA LEU A 67 9.43 -9.83 -4.02
C LEU A 67 9.03 -11.31 -4.17
N LEU A 68 9.71 -12.06 -5.02
CA LEU A 68 9.49 -13.50 -5.19
C LEU A 68 9.88 -14.31 -3.95
N HIS A 69 10.81 -13.80 -3.14
CA HIS A 69 11.19 -14.38 -1.84
C HIS A 69 10.37 -13.85 -0.67
N PHE A 70 9.27 -13.12 -0.94
CA PHE A 70 8.43 -12.45 0.05
C PHE A 70 9.14 -11.35 0.85
N ASP A 71 10.26 -10.84 0.35
CA ASP A 71 10.87 -9.64 0.89
C ASP A 71 10.30 -8.40 0.18
N LEU A 72 9.57 -7.59 0.94
CA LEU A 72 8.99 -6.33 0.44
C LEU A 72 9.95 -5.15 0.66
N GLY A 73 11.08 -5.38 1.30
CA GLY A 73 11.99 -4.34 1.76
C GLY A 73 11.44 -3.54 2.93
N ARG A 74 12.01 -2.34 3.10
CA ARG A 74 11.75 -1.43 4.22
C ARG A 74 11.11 -0.15 3.73
N SER A 75 10.25 0.44 4.58
CA SER A 75 9.64 1.73 4.31
C SER A 75 10.68 2.85 4.36
N TRP A 76 10.74 3.66 3.30
CA TRP A 76 11.59 4.86 3.26
C TRP A 76 10.99 6.07 4.00
N TYR A 77 9.69 6.02 4.32
CA TYR A 77 8.96 7.11 5.00
C TYR A 77 8.75 6.86 6.50
N ASN A 78 8.42 5.61 6.86
CA ASN A 78 8.20 5.24 8.27
C ASN A 78 9.51 4.71 8.86
N THR A 79 10.27 5.61 9.47
CA THR A 79 11.55 5.31 10.11
C THR A 79 11.38 5.34 11.63
N GLN A 80 11.53 4.19 12.29
CA GLN A 80 11.58 4.11 13.75
C GLN A 80 13.05 4.11 14.17
N ALA A 81 13.49 5.13 14.93
CA ALA A 81 14.85 5.22 15.47
C ALA A 81 16.00 5.14 14.43
N GLY A 82 15.79 5.69 13.22
CA GLY A 82 16.80 5.70 12.16
C GLY A 82 16.84 4.45 11.28
N VAL A 83 15.94 3.48 11.51
CA VAL A 83 15.82 2.25 10.72
C VAL A 83 14.43 2.18 10.08
N GLY A 84 14.37 1.96 8.76
CA GLY A 84 13.11 1.78 8.03
C GLY A 84 12.35 0.54 8.53
N ILE A 85 11.05 0.67 8.78
CA ILE A 85 10.21 -0.45 9.26
C ILE A 85 9.97 -1.43 8.09
N PRO A 86 10.04 -2.76 8.29
CA PRO A 86 9.69 -3.74 7.27
C PRO A 86 8.27 -3.50 6.74
N ILE A 87 8.11 -3.47 5.41
CA ILE A 87 6.81 -3.19 4.80
C ILE A 87 5.78 -4.28 5.14
N SER A 88 6.22 -5.53 5.25
CA SER A 88 5.37 -6.66 5.68
C SER A 88 4.71 -6.44 7.03
N GLN A 89 5.41 -5.80 7.98
CA GLN A 89 4.88 -5.47 9.30
C GLN A 89 3.83 -4.35 9.22
N LEU A 90 4.08 -3.31 8.42
CA LEU A 90 3.13 -2.22 8.21
C LEU A 90 1.85 -2.71 7.54
N ILE A 91 1.97 -3.63 6.58
CA ILE A 91 0.83 -4.25 5.92
C ILE A 91 0.07 -5.11 6.91
N SER A 92 0.73 -5.96 7.70
CA SER A 92 0.04 -6.86 8.62
C SER A 92 -0.73 -6.10 9.69
N GLU A 93 -0.14 -5.05 10.26
CA GLU A 93 -0.79 -4.18 11.25
C GLU A 93 -2.08 -3.58 10.69
N ARG A 94 -2.03 -3.00 9.49
CA ARG A 94 -3.20 -2.39 8.84
C ARG A 94 -4.22 -3.44 8.38
N ALA A 95 -3.74 -4.56 7.86
CA ALA A 95 -4.59 -5.64 7.36
C ALA A 95 -5.48 -6.21 8.45
N VAL A 96 -4.98 -6.37 9.69
CA VAL A 96 -5.77 -6.87 10.82
C VAL A 96 -6.99 -5.98 11.08
N TYR A 97 -6.83 -4.65 11.06
CA TYR A 97 -7.94 -3.73 11.23
C TYR A 97 -8.96 -3.82 10.08
N THR A 98 -8.48 -3.82 8.83
CA THR A 98 -9.36 -3.92 7.65
C THR A 98 -10.12 -5.23 7.61
N ILE A 99 -9.48 -6.35 7.94
CA ILE A 99 -10.11 -7.67 8.00
C ILE A 99 -11.16 -7.69 9.10
N THR A 100 -10.84 -7.17 10.29
CA THR A 100 -11.77 -7.15 11.43
C THR A 100 -13.02 -6.36 11.08
N LEU A 101 -12.87 -5.15 10.53
CA LEU A 101 -14.00 -4.32 10.12
C LEU A 101 -14.82 -4.99 9.02
N ASN A 102 -14.18 -5.56 7.99
CA ASN A 102 -14.88 -6.27 6.93
C ASN A 102 -15.66 -7.49 7.45
N VAL A 103 -15.08 -8.27 8.34
CA VAL A 103 -15.75 -9.45 8.92
C VAL A 103 -16.97 -9.03 9.72
N LEU A 104 -16.87 -7.99 10.55
CA LEU A 104 -18.04 -7.46 11.27
C LEU A 104 -19.11 -6.98 10.29
N SER A 105 -18.75 -6.13 9.33
CA SER A 105 -19.67 -5.62 8.31
C SER A 105 -20.33 -6.75 7.51
N PHE A 106 -19.57 -7.78 7.15
CA PHE A 106 -20.07 -8.95 6.44
C PHE A 106 -21.09 -9.73 7.28
N ILE A 107 -20.81 -9.98 8.56
CA ILE A 107 -21.75 -10.67 9.47
C ILE A 107 -23.04 -9.87 9.62
N PHE A 108 -22.95 -8.56 9.88
CA PHE A 108 -24.13 -7.70 10.00
C PHE A 108 -24.94 -7.66 8.71
N SER A 109 -24.26 -7.49 7.56
CA SER A 109 -24.89 -7.50 6.25
C SER A 109 -25.56 -8.84 5.97
N LEU A 110 -24.92 -9.96 6.30
CA LEU A 110 -25.45 -11.30 6.08
C LEU A 110 -26.72 -11.52 6.91
N LEU A 111 -26.72 -11.15 8.18
CA LEU A 111 -27.89 -11.28 9.05
C LEU A 111 -29.07 -10.40 8.59
N LEU A 112 -28.80 -9.14 8.25
CA LEU A 112 -29.84 -8.22 7.76
C LEU A 112 -30.36 -8.65 6.39
N ALA A 113 -29.47 -8.98 5.45
CA ALA A 113 -29.86 -9.41 4.11
C ALA A 113 -30.65 -10.72 4.12
N THR A 114 -30.27 -11.69 4.97
CA THR A 114 -31.04 -12.93 5.12
C THR A 114 -32.41 -12.68 5.74
N ALA A 115 -32.53 -11.88 6.80
CA ALA A 115 -33.82 -11.55 7.39
C ALA A 115 -34.75 -10.84 6.40
N ILE A 116 -34.24 -9.82 5.71
CA ILE A 116 -34.97 -9.08 4.67
C ILE A 116 -35.36 -10.00 3.51
N GLY A 117 -34.44 -10.84 3.04
CA GLY A 117 -34.65 -11.79 1.96
C GLY A 117 -35.73 -12.83 2.28
N VAL A 118 -35.74 -13.37 3.51
CA VAL A 118 -36.78 -14.32 3.95
C VAL A 118 -38.15 -13.65 4.01
N VAL A 119 -38.25 -12.40 4.46
CA VAL A 119 -39.52 -11.66 4.49
C VAL A 119 -40.04 -11.39 3.07
N SER A 120 -39.17 -10.95 2.15
CA SER A 120 -39.52 -10.76 0.74
C SER A 120 -39.97 -12.07 0.08
N ALA A 121 -39.26 -13.18 0.33
CA ALA A 121 -39.60 -14.49 -0.23
C ALA A 121 -40.93 -15.07 0.30
N THR A 122 -41.21 -14.91 1.60
CA THR A 122 -42.45 -15.41 2.21
C THR A 122 -43.68 -14.54 1.89
N ARG A 123 -43.47 -13.26 1.57
CA ARG A 123 -44.52 -12.31 1.15
C ARG A 123 -44.30 -11.84 -0.27
N GLN A 124 -44.10 -12.80 -1.18
CA GLN A 124 -43.85 -12.54 -2.59
C GLN A 124 -44.98 -11.71 -3.22
N ASN A 125 -44.64 -10.77 -4.10
CA ASN A 125 -45.56 -9.81 -4.74
C ASN A 125 -46.28 -8.84 -3.78
N SER A 126 -45.90 -8.81 -2.49
CA SER A 126 -46.42 -7.80 -1.57
C SER A 126 -45.81 -6.43 -1.80
N ILE A 127 -46.43 -5.39 -1.23
CA ILE A 127 -45.90 -4.02 -1.25
C ILE A 127 -44.48 -3.96 -0.65
N TRP A 128 -44.19 -4.80 0.35
CA TRP A 128 -42.87 -4.90 0.97
C TRP A 128 -41.80 -5.46 0.02
N ASP A 129 -42.16 -6.47 -0.77
CA ASP A 129 -41.28 -7.10 -1.75
C ASP A 129 -40.92 -6.13 -2.90
N ARG A 130 -41.94 -5.42 -3.42
CA ARG A 130 -41.76 -4.41 -4.48
C ARG A 130 -40.95 -3.20 -4.01
N SER A 131 -41.17 -2.69 -2.80
CA SER A 131 -40.42 -1.54 -2.29
C SER A 131 -38.95 -1.87 -2.06
N LEU A 132 -38.64 -3.05 -1.52
CA LEU A 132 -37.28 -3.56 -1.35
C LEU A 132 -36.56 -3.71 -2.69
N THR A 133 -37.21 -4.27 -3.69
CA THR A 133 -36.63 -4.45 -5.03
C THR A 133 -36.27 -3.11 -5.67
N ILE A 134 -37.15 -2.11 -5.56
CA ILE A 134 -36.89 -0.76 -6.07
C ILE A 134 -35.72 -0.10 -5.31
N ALA A 135 -35.69 -0.22 -3.99
CA ALA A 135 -34.59 0.32 -3.18
C ALA A 135 -33.24 -0.31 -3.56
N MET A 136 -33.19 -1.63 -3.78
CA MET A 136 -31.99 -2.33 -4.24
C MET A 136 -31.55 -1.87 -5.64
N LEU A 137 -32.49 -1.70 -6.57
CA LEU A 137 -32.22 -1.19 -7.91
C LEU A 137 -31.58 0.20 -7.85
N LEU A 138 -32.13 1.12 -7.05
CA LEU A 138 -31.56 2.45 -6.86
C LEU A 138 -30.16 2.39 -6.24
N GLY A 139 -29.97 1.56 -5.21
CA GLY A 139 -28.66 1.40 -4.55
C GLY A 139 -27.58 0.81 -5.48
N TYR A 140 -27.95 -0.10 -6.38
CA TYR A 140 -27.00 -0.69 -7.33
C TYR A 140 -26.72 0.21 -8.54
N SER A 141 -27.70 1.01 -8.95
CA SER A 141 -27.59 1.87 -10.14
C SER A 141 -27.06 3.27 -9.87
N MET A 142 -26.99 3.70 -8.60
CA MET A 142 -26.31 4.94 -8.23
C MET A 142 -24.79 4.73 -8.29
N PRO A 143 -24.06 5.46 -9.16
CA PRO A 143 -22.61 5.50 -9.05
C PRO A 143 -22.27 6.15 -7.71
N PHE A 144 -21.53 5.42 -6.86
CA PHE A 144 -20.98 6.01 -5.64
C PHE A 144 -20.00 7.13 -6.07
N PRO A 145 -20.23 8.39 -5.67
CA PRO A 145 -19.35 9.52 -5.98
C PRO A 145 -18.02 9.46 -5.23
#